data_AF-A0A7G5N3I6-F1
#
_entry.id   AF-A0A7G5N3I6-F1
#
_cell.length_a   1.000
_cell.length_b   1.000
_cell.length_c   1.000
_cell.angle_alpha   90.00
_cell.angle_beta   90.00
_cell.angle_gamma   90.00
#
_symmetry.space_group_name_H-M   'P 1'
#
loop_
_entity.id
_entity.type
_entity.pdbx_description
1 polymer ?
#
loop_
_entity_poly.entity_id
_entity_poly.type
_entity_poly.pdbx_seq_one_letter_code
_entity_poly.pdbx_strand_id
1 'polypeptide(L)'
;MFLFKQKKGKKKLRTQASIEILDRLNGYLDENTAEPVEFLVGFWKDQEDAFTYKEIRQAILDGVLSEETIRLWMQDYSIMVSERMYPVWQNAMAAGSIGQPIMDAFAADFAFDLNTPSVLSWINKRGAEFVTSVTDEQKRAIKSMLTQHVNGTYTVDELSRVIRPCVGLTESQAKANLRYYNSVKTKLKEQHPKMKPESVRNKARDAAIKYAERQHRQRAFDIAQTEMAFAYNRGADEGIRQAQGQNFLGVMEKRWSTSGDGNVCDMCRGLDGMQIPMDDEFDFKGKILFAGQKRTPPAHPRCACAVQYIEVSPPVFKEGSG
;
A
#
# COMPACT_ATOMS: atom_id res chain seq x y z
N MET A 1 41.71 2.22 18.39
CA MET A 1 40.97 2.54 17.14
C MET A 1 40.55 1.23 16.49
N PHE A 2 39.37 0.70 16.84
CA PHE A 2 38.89 -0.57 16.29
C PHE A 2 38.01 -0.31 15.07
N LEU A 3 38.54 -0.58 13.89
CA LEU A 3 37.81 -0.60 12.63
C LEU A 3 36.97 -1.89 12.59
N PHE A 4 35.69 -1.81 12.96
CA PHE A 4 34.73 -2.86 12.63
C PHE A 4 34.55 -2.90 11.12
N LYS A 5 35.31 -3.76 10.43
CA LYS A 5 34.99 -4.20 9.07
C LYS A 5 33.64 -4.93 9.16
N GLN A 6 32.56 -4.27 8.77
CA GLN A 6 31.31 -4.97 8.43
C GLN A 6 31.66 -6.06 7.41
N LYS A 7 31.48 -7.34 7.77
CA LYS A 7 31.53 -8.43 6.81
C LYS A 7 30.46 -8.14 5.76
N LYS A 8 30.87 -7.74 4.55
CA LYS A 8 29.99 -7.76 3.37
C LYS A 8 29.49 -9.21 3.25
N GLY A 9 28.20 -9.43 3.50
CA GLY A 9 27.59 -10.74 3.30
C GLY A 9 27.90 -11.22 1.88
N LYS A 10 28.23 -12.51 1.72
CA LYS A 10 28.38 -13.11 0.40
C LYS A 10 27.08 -12.86 -0.38
N LYS A 11 27.15 -12.21 -1.55
CA LYS A 11 26.01 -12.13 -2.47
C LYS A 11 25.59 -13.57 -2.78
N LYS A 12 24.38 -13.98 -2.36
CA LYS A 12 23.81 -15.25 -2.84
C LYS A 12 23.64 -15.11 -4.35
N LEU A 13 24.14 -16.07 -5.12
CA LEU A 13 23.92 -16.11 -6.57
C LEU A 13 22.41 -16.30 -6.80
N ARG A 14 21.80 -15.36 -7.52
CA ARG A 14 20.38 -15.38 -7.86
C ARG A 14 20.19 -16.34 -9.03
N THR A 15 19.12 -17.14 -9.00
CA THR A 15 18.75 -18.00 -10.12
C THR A 15 18.17 -17.14 -11.25
N GLN A 16 18.30 -17.59 -12.50
CA GLN A 16 17.69 -16.90 -13.65
C GLN A 16 16.18 -16.72 -13.45
N ALA A 17 15.51 -17.75 -12.95
CA ALA A 17 14.08 -17.71 -12.62
C ALA A 17 13.74 -16.63 -11.58
N SER A 18 14.57 -16.44 -10.54
CA SER A 18 14.35 -15.39 -9.52
C SER A 18 14.44 -13.99 -10.11
N ILE A 19 15.37 -13.77 -11.05
CA ILE A 19 15.50 -12.49 -11.77
C ILE A 19 14.24 -12.25 -12.61
N GLU A 20 13.85 -13.23 -13.41
CA GLU A 20 12.72 -13.13 -14.32
C GLU A 20 11.39 -12.87 -13.61
N ILE A 21 11.12 -13.56 -12.49
CA ILE A 21 9.90 -13.34 -11.68
C ILE A 21 9.83 -11.89 -11.17
N LEU A 22 10.97 -11.34 -10.75
CA LEU A 22 11.03 -9.97 -10.25
C LEU A 22 10.91 -8.95 -11.38
N ASP A 23 11.47 -9.23 -12.55
CA ASP A 23 11.31 -8.40 -13.73
C ASP A 23 9.85 -8.38 -14.19
N ARG A 24 9.15 -9.53 -14.19
CA ARG A 24 7.70 -9.62 -14.49
C ARG A 24 6.85 -8.83 -13.48
N LEU A 25 7.13 -8.94 -12.17
CA LEU A 25 6.43 -8.15 -11.15
C LEU A 25 6.70 -6.65 -11.33
N ASN A 26 7.96 -6.24 -11.49
CA ASN A 26 8.31 -4.83 -11.63
C ASN A 26 7.72 -4.23 -12.90
N GLY A 27 7.80 -4.95 -14.03
CA GLY A 27 7.16 -4.53 -15.28
C GLY A 27 5.66 -4.31 -15.11
N TYR A 28 4.97 -5.26 -14.46
CA TYR A 28 3.55 -5.11 -14.15
C TYR A 28 3.27 -3.87 -13.28
N LEU A 29 4.03 -3.68 -12.20
CA LEU A 29 3.85 -2.53 -11.32
C LEU A 29 4.09 -1.20 -12.05
N ASP A 30 5.17 -1.10 -12.83
CA ASP A 30 5.54 0.12 -13.55
C ASP A 30 4.47 0.51 -14.59
N GLU A 31 3.89 -0.47 -15.27
CA GLU A 31 2.85 -0.25 -16.28
C GLU A 31 1.49 0.11 -15.67
N ASN A 32 1.16 -0.43 -14.49
CA ASN A 32 -0.21 -0.39 -13.95
C ASN A 32 -0.39 0.57 -12.75
N THR A 33 0.66 1.19 -12.22
CA THR A 33 0.55 2.06 -11.02
C THR A 33 -0.15 3.40 -11.29
N ALA A 34 -0.08 3.93 -12.52
CA ALA A 34 -0.52 5.30 -12.80
C ALA A 34 -2.02 5.53 -12.54
N GLU A 35 -2.89 4.66 -13.05
CA GLU A 35 -4.34 4.81 -12.91
C GLU A 35 -4.79 4.74 -11.43
N PRO A 36 -4.36 3.75 -10.62
CA PRO A 36 -4.66 3.75 -9.19
C PRO A 36 -4.20 4.98 -8.44
N VAL A 37 -3.03 5.53 -8.79
CA VAL A 37 -2.55 6.77 -8.18
C VAL A 37 -3.49 7.93 -8.51
N GLU A 38 -3.89 8.05 -9.77
CA GLU A 38 -4.76 9.14 -10.22
C GLU A 38 -6.12 9.11 -9.52
N PHE A 39 -6.80 7.96 -9.48
CA PHE A 39 -8.13 7.91 -8.87
C PHE A 39 -8.07 8.04 -7.34
N LEU A 40 -7.01 7.59 -6.66
CA LEU A 40 -6.87 7.77 -5.21
C LEU A 40 -6.68 9.25 -4.85
N VAL A 41 -5.87 9.97 -5.64
CA VAL A 41 -5.69 11.42 -5.47
C VAL A 41 -7.01 12.16 -5.75
N GLY A 42 -7.71 11.80 -6.83
CA GLY A 42 -9.03 12.35 -7.14
C GLY A 42 -10.04 12.09 -6.03
N PHE A 43 -10.09 10.86 -5.52
CA PHE A 43 -10.99 10.47 -4.42
C PHE A 43 -10.80 11.34 -3.16
N TRP A 44 -9.56 11.54 -2.70
CA TRP A 44 -9.33 12.41 -1.54
C TRP A 44 -9.61 13.88 -1.84
N LYS A 45 -9.44 14.30 -3.10
CA LYS A 45 -9.81 15.66 -3.52
C LYS A 45 -11.33 15.86 -3.45
N ASP A 46 -12.11 14.88 -3.88
CA ASP A 46 -13.56 14.90 -3.78
C ASP A 46 -14.01 14.92 -2.30
N GLN A 47 -13.38 14.13 -1.43
CA GLN A 47 -13.65 14.16 0.01
C GLN A 47 -13.26 15.51 0.66
N GLU A 48 -12.12 16.09 0.25
CA GLU A 48 -11.71 17.43 0.67
C GLU A 48 -12.78 18.48 0.29
N ASP A 49 -13.26 18.42 -0.95
CA ASP A 49 -14.21 19.38 -1.49
C ASP A 49 -15.61 19.20 -0.87
N ALA A 50 -16.00 17.97 -0.55
CA ALA A 50 -17.24 17.66 0.17
C ALA A 50 -17.21 18.08 1.65
N PHE A 51 -16.05 18.05 2.31
CA PHE A 51 -15.95 18.42 3.74
C PHE A 51 -16.05 19.93 3.94
N THR A 52 -17.23 20.39 4.37
CA THR A 52 -17.57 21.81 4.36
C THR A 52 -16.86 22.60 5.47
N TYR A 53 -16.67 23.91 5.25
CA TYR A 53 -16.12 24.81 6.26
C TYR A 53 -16.91 24.76 7.58
N LYS A 54 -18.24 24.62 7.50
CA LYS A 54 -19.12 24.54 8.68
C LYS A 54 -18.83 23.28 9.51
N GLU A 55 -18.70 22.13 8.86
CA GLU A 55 -18.42 20.86 9.53
C GLU A 55 -17.01 20.84 10.14
N ILE A 56 -16.01 21.34 9.41
CA ILE A 56 -14.64 21.45 9.94
C ILE A 56 -14.60 22.38 11.16
N ARG A 57 -15.26 23.53 11.08
CA ARG A 57 -15.37 24.47 12.19
C ARG A 57 -16.00 23.81 13.42
N GLN A 58 -17.09 23.08 13.22
CA GLN A 58 -17.76 22.36 14.31
C GLN A 58 -16.85 21.29 14.91
N ALA A 59 -16.17 20.49 14.08
CA ALA A 59 -15.23 19.49 14.54
C ALA A 59 -14.05 20.08 15.33
N ILE A 60 -13.58 21.29 14.98
CA ILE A 60 -12.54 22.00 15.75
C ILE A 60 -13.06 22.41 17.12
N LEU A 61 -14.28 22.95 17.19
CA LEU A 61 -14.89 23.37 18.45
C LEU A 61 -15.16 22.18 19.38
N ASP A 62 -15.62 21.07 18.81
CA ASP A 62 -15.93 19.85 19.57
C ASP A 62 -14.66 19.02 19.86
N GLY A 63 -13.55 19.30 19.17
CA GLY A 63 -12.29 18.55 19.25
C GLY A 63 -12.35 17.15 18.63
N VAL A 64 -13.48 16.79 18.01
CA VAL A 64 -13.74 15.46 17.43
C VAL A 64 -14.52 15.58 16.12
N LEU A 65 -14.34 14.60 15.23
CA LEU A 65 -15.20 14.44 14.05
C LEU A 65 -16.55 13.88 14.47
N SER A 66 -17.62 14.31 13.78
CA SER A 66 -18.95 13.73 13.98
C SER A 66 -18.98 12.26 13.53
N GLU A 67 -19.83 11.45 14.17
CA GLU A 67 -20.06 10.06 13.76
C GLU A 67 -20.58 9.98 12.33
N GLU A 68 -21.42 10.92 11.91
CA GLU A 68 -21.95 10.99 10.56
C GLU A 68 -20.86 11.21 9.52
N THR A 69 -19.91 12.12 9.77
CA THR A 69 -18.76 12.34 8.88
C THR A 69 -17.93 11.06 8.72
N ILE A 70 -17.69 10.34 9.82
CA ILE A 70 -16.93 9.08 9.78
C ILE A 70 -17.70 8.01 8.99
N ARG A 71 -19.03 7.93 9.18
CA ARG A 71 -19.90 7.00 8.47
C ARG A 71 -19.90 7.25 6.97
N LEU A 72 -20.03 8.50 6.55
CA LEU A 72 -19.99 8.90 5.13
C LEU A 72 -18.64 8.54 4.50
N TRP A 73 -17.52 8.85 5.16
CA TRP A 73 -16.21 8.46 4.63
C TRP A 73 -16.05 6.95 4.50
N MET A 74 -16.52 6.16 5.46
CA MET A 74 -16.48 4.71 5.38
C MET A 74 -17.33 4.18 4.21
N GLN A 75 -18.45 4.84 3.91
CA GLN A 75 -19.29 4.53 2.74
C GLN A 75 -18.57 4.89 1.44
N ASP A 76 -17.98 6.08 1.34
CA ASP A 76 -17.20 6.51 0.17
C ASP A 76 -16.05 5.54 -0.13
N TYR A 77 -15.32 5.12 0.92
CA TYR A 77 -14.24 4.15 0.78
C TYR A 77 -14.75 2.77 0.34
N SER A 78 -15.90 2.33 0.87
CA SER A 78 -16.53 1.08 0.43
C SER A 78 -16.86 1.10 -1.06
N ILE A 79 -17.45 2.20 -1.55
CA ILE A 79 -17.81 2.38 -2.97
C ILE A 79 -16.55 2.39 -3.84
N MET A 80 -15.55 3.21 -3.48
CA MET A 80 -14.28 3.29 -4.20
C MET A 80 -13.58 1.93 -4.26
N VAL A 81 -13.60 1.16 -3.17
CA VAL A 81 -13.02 -0.19 -3.15
C VAL A 81 -13.76 -1.12 -4.12
N SER A 82 -15.10 -1.18 -4.06
CA SER A 82 -15.86 -2.07 -4.93
C SER A 82 -15.79 -1.71 -6.41
N GLU A 83 -15.73 -0.41 -6.74
CA GLU A 83 -15.79 0.06 -8.12
C GLU A 83 -14.41 0.20 -8.77
N ARG A 84 -13.38 0.53 -7.98
CA ARG A 84 -12.05 0.90 -8.51
C ARG A 84 -10.95 -0.05 -8.04
N MET A 85 -10.90 -0.44 -6.76
CA MET A 85 -9.82 -1.31 -6.26
C MET A 85 -10.03 -2.79 -6.62
N TYR A 86 -11.28 -3.26 -6.68
CA TYR A 86 -11.57 -4.65 -7.04
C TYR A 86 -10.99 -5.03 -8.42
N PRO A 87 -11.24 -4.24 -9.50
CA PRO A 87 -10.59 -4.48 -10.79
C PRO A 87 -9.06 -4.46 -10.71
N VAL A 88 -8.46 -3.53 -9.95
CA VAL A 88 -7.01 -3.46 -9.76
C VAL A 88 -6.47 -4.76 -9.15
N TRP A 89 -7.12 -5.30 -8.13
CA TRP A 89 -6.71 -6.56 -7.52
C TRP A 89 -6.93 -7.77 -8.44
N GLN A 90 -8.05 -7.82 -9.17
CA GLN A 90 -8.33 -8.91 -10.11
C GLN A 90 -7.31 -8.95 -11.25
N ASN A 91 -7.00 -7.79 -11.85
CA ASN A 91 -6.01 -7.68 -12.92
C ASN A 91 -4.61 -8.06 -12.42
N ALA A 92 -4.23 -7.61 -11.23
CA ALA A 92 -2.95 -7.97 -10.63
C ALA A 92 -2.87 -9.46 -10.33
N MET A 93 -3.92 -10.07 -9.80
CA MET A 93 -3.97 -11.52 -9.58
C MET A 93 -3.85 -12.30 -10.88
N ALA A 94 -4.60 -11.91 -11.91
CA ALA A 94 -4.54 -12.55 -13.22
C ALA A 94 -3.13 -12.50 -13.80
N ALA A 95 -2.49 -11.31 -13.80
CA ALA A 95 -1.11 -11.16 -14.23
C ALA A 95 -0.12 -11.99 -13.39
N GLY A 96 -0.33 -12.05 -12.08
CA GLY A 96 0.49 -12.84 -11.16
C GLY A 96 0.38 -14.34 -11.39
N SER A 97 -0.81 -14.85 -11.76
CA SER A 97 -1.07 -16.28 -11.97
C SER A 97 -0.22 -16.90 -13.08
N ILE A 98 0.15 -16.11 -14.09
CA ILE A 98 1.04 -16.46 -15.19
C ILE A 98 2.43 -15.81 -15.05
N GLY A 99 2.68 -15.11 -13.94
CA GLY A 99 3.93 -14.38 -13.68
C GLY A 99 5.12 -15.27 -13.33
N GLN A 100 4.92 -16.59 -13.27
CA GLN A 100 5.97 -17.56 -12.93
C GLN A 100 6.47 -18.26 -14.19
N PRO A 101 7.79 -18.33 -14.45
CA PRO A 101 8.34 -19.00 -15.64
C PRO A 101 7.92 -20.47 -15.78
N ILE A 102 7.66 -21.17 -14.67
CA ILE A 102 7.16 -22.55 -14.69
C ILE A 102 5.76 -22.66 -15.35
N MET A 103 4.98 -21.59 -15.34
CA MET A 103 3.65 -21.55 -15.94
C MET A 103 3.69 -21.39 -17.47
N ASP A 104 4.82 -20.96 -18.04
CA ASP A 104 4.94 -20.73 -19.48
C ASP A 104 4.74 -22.04 -20.28
N ALA A 105 5.11 -23.19 -19.69
CA ALA A 105 4.89 -24.51 -20.26
C ALA A 105 3.40 -24.87 -20.45
N PHE A 106 2.51 -24.19 -19.72
CA PHE A 106 1.07 -24.46 -19.69
C PHE A 106 0.24 -23.28 -20.19
N ALA A 107 0.88 -22.25 -20.75
CA ALA A 107 0.20 -20.99 -21.10
C ALA A 107 -0.98 -21.16 -22.09
N ALA A 108 -0.98 -22.24 -22.88
CA ALA A 108 -2.06 -22.54 -23.82
C ALA A 108 -3.24 -23.28 -23.16
N ASP A 109 -3.00 -24.03 -22.08
CA ASP A 109 -3.95 -24.97 -21.48
C ASP A 109 -4.45 -24.53 -20.10
N PHE A 110 -3.71 -23.66 -19.42
CA PHE A 110 -4.06 -23.15 -18.10
C PHE A 110 -4.92 -21.89 -18.19
N ALA A 111 -6.11 -21.95 -17.60
CA ALA A 111 -6.97 -20.80 -17.37
C ALA A 111 -7.08 -20.53 -15.86
N PHE A 112 -6.72 -19.31 -15.45
CA PHE A 112 -6.86 -18.89 -14.07
C PHE A 112 -8.31 -18.50 -13.75
N ASP A 113 -8.91 -19.16 -12.76
CA ASP A 113 -10.28 -18.87 -12.32
C ASP A 113 -10.29 -17.88 -11.14
N LEU A 114 -10.74 -16.67 -11.42
CA LEU A 114 -10.95 -15.60 -10.44
C LEU A 114 -12.18 -15.82 -9.54
N ASN A 115 -13.06 -16.76 -9.88
CA ASN A 115 -14.32 -17.00 -9.17
C ASN A 115 -14.22 -18.12 -8.14
N THR A 116 -13.02 -18.66 -7.91
CA THR A 116 -12.83 -19.65 -6.86
C THR A 116 -13.11 -19.05 -5.48
N PRO A 117 -13.64 -19.85 -4.51
CA PRO A 117 -13.89 -19.36 -3.16
C PRO A 117 -12.65 -18.76 -2.48
N SER A 118 -11.45 -19.26 -2.79
CA SER A 118 -10.16 -18.76 -2.28
C SER A 118 -9.85 -17.34 -2.74
N VAL A 119 -10.05 -17.05 -4.03
CA VAL A 119 -9.85 -15.71 -4.62
C VAL A 119 -10.89 -14.74 -4.09
N LEU A 120 -12.16 -15.09 -4.17
CA LEU A 120 -13.26 -14.23 -3.72
C LEU A 120 -13.17 -13.90 -2.23
N SER A 121 -12.81 -14.88 -1.39
CA SER A 121 -12.61 -14.67 0.04
C SER A 121 -11.46 -13.69 0.30
N TRP A 122 -10.34 -13.81 -0.43
CA TRP A 122 -9.22 -12.89 -0.28
C TRP A 122 -9.60 -11.46 -0.66
N ILE A 123 -10.25 -11.26 -1.81
CA ILE A 123 -10.66 -9.93 -2.30
C ILE A 123 -11.60 -9.26 -1.31
N ASN A 124 -12.62 -9.97 -0.85
CA ASN A 124 -13.60 -9.42 0.09
C ASN A 124 -12.97 -9.06 1.44
N LYS A 125 -12.12 -9.93 1.98
CA LYS A 125 -11.41 -9.67 3.23
C LYS A 125 -10.47 -8.48 3.10
N ARG A 126 -9.70 -8.43 2.00
CA ARG A 126 -8.77 -7.34 1.72
C ARG A 126 -9.50 -6.01 1.58
N GLY A 127 -10.65 -6.01 0.89
CA GLY A 127 -11.55 -4.86 0.78
C GLY A 127 -11.99 -4.32 2.14
N ALA A 128 -12.53 -5.19 3.00
CA ALA A 128 -12.99 -4.78 4.34
C ALA A 128 -11.85 -4.23 5.22
N GLU A 129 -10.69 -4.88 5.21
CA GLU A 129 -9.51 -4.44 5.96
C GLU A 129 -8.94 -3.12 5.43
N PHE A 130 -8.96 -2.92 4.11
CA PHE A 130 -8.56 -1.68 3.47
C PHE A 130 -9.44 -0.53 3.93
N VAL A 131 -10.77 -0.64 3.75
CA VAL A 131 -11.75 0.38 4.12
C VAL A 131 -11.58 0.78 5.59
N THR A 132 -11.49 -0.20 6.47
CA THR A 132 -11.29 0.02 7.92
C THR A 132 -10.00 0.78 8.18
N SER A 133 -8.89 0.32 7.61
CA SER A 133 -7.55 0.88 7.86
C SER A 133 -7.40 2.32 7.35
N VAL A 134 -7.89 2.62 6.14
CA VAL A 134 -7.78 3.97 5.56
C VAL A 134 -8.69 4.97 6.26
N THR A 135 -9.90 4.54 6.64
CA THR A 135 -10.86 5.37 7.39
C THR A 135 -10.30 5.72 8.77
N ASP A 136 -9.76 4.73 9.48
CA ASP A 136 -9.14 4.93 10.79
C ASP A 136 -7.91 5.83 10.71
N GLU A 137 -7.09 5.68 9.68
CA GLU A 137 -5.91 6.51 9.48
C GLU A 137 -6.28 7.97 9.20
N GLN A 138 -7.31 8.21 8.37
CA GLN A 138 -7.83 9.55 8.10
C GLN A 138 -8.43 10.18 9.36
N LYS A 139 -9.21 9.41 10.13
CA LYS A 139 -9.76 9.85 11.42
C LYS A 139 -8.65 10.26 12.39
N ARG A 140 -7.59 9.44 12.52
CA ARG A 140 -6.42 9.77 13.35
C ARG A 140 -5.72 11.04 12.88
N ALA A 141 -5.54 11.20 11.57
CA ALA A 141 -4.89 12.36 11.00
C ALA A 141 -5.60 13.66 11.36
N ILE A 142 -6.91 13.73 11.10
CA ILE A 142 -7.70 14.92 11.39
C ILE A 142 -7.78 15.16 12.90
N LYS A 143 -8.05 14.11 13.71
CA LYS A 143 -8.05 14.23 15.18
C LYS A 143 -6.75 14.82 15.71
N SER A 144 -5.60 14.41 15.16
CA SER A 144 -4.30 14.95 15.57
C SER A 144 -4.15 16.45 15.31
N MET A 145 -4.82 16.99 14.29
CA MET A 145 -4.84 18.42 13.99
C MET A 145 -5.85 19.17 14.86
N LEU A 146 -7.03 18.60 15.11
CA LEU A 146 -8.07 19.21 15.96
C LEU A 146 -7.54 19.53 17.36
N THR A 147 -6.71 18.65 17.93
CA THR A 147 -6.09 18.86 19.25
C THR A 147 -5.21 20.11 19.35
N GLN A 148 -4.78 20.69 18.23
CA GLN A 148 -3.91 21.88 18.22
C GLN A 148 -4.66 23.17 18.55
N HIS A 149 -5.98 23.20 18.40
CA HIS A 149 -6.80 24.35 18.80
C HIS A 149 -6.83 24.53 20.32
N VAL A 150 -6.83 23.42 21.08
CA VAL A 150 -6.89 23.40 22.56
C VAL A 150 -5.74 24.23 23.18
N ASN A 151 -4.60 24.31 22.50
CA ASN A 151 -3.43 25.04 22.96
C ASN A 151 -3.46 26.56 22.65
N GLY A 152 -4.58 27.08 22.13
CA GLY A 152 -4.76 28.52 21.82
C GLY A 152 -3.87 29.06 20.69
N THR A 153 -3.15 28.20 19.98
CA THR A 153 -2.15 28.59 18.97
C THR A 153 -2.79 29.04 17.65
N TYR A 154 -4.01 28.58 17.36
CA TYR A 154 -4.72 28.86 16.10
C TYR A 154 -6.15 29.31 16.38
N THR A 155 -6.62 30.25 15.58
CA THR A 155 -8.07 30.52 15.49
C THR A 155 -8.75 29.36 14.77
N VAL A 156 -10.05 29.19 15.01
CA VAL A 156 -10.84 28.14 14.35
C VAL A 156 -10.84 28.30 12.81
N ASP A 157 -10.90 29.54 12.32
CA ASP A 157 -10.84 29.85 10.89
C ASP A 157 -9.45 29.60 10.27
N GLU A 158 -8.37 29.86 11.01
CA GLU A 158 -7.01 29.55 10.55
C GLU A 158 -6.82 28.04 10.47
N LEU A 159 -7.23 27.31 11.51
CA LEU A 159 -7.04 25.87 11.57
C LEU A 159 -7.92 25.12 10.56
N SER A 160 -9.17 25.55 10.32
CA SER A 160 -10.06 24.89 9.36
C SER A 160 -9.48 24.89 7.94
N ARG A 161 -8.84 25.99 7.53
CA ARG A 161 -8.17 26.15 6.24
C ARG A 161 -6.90 25.31 6.10
N VAL A 162 -6.30 24.90 7.21
CA VAL A 162 -5.11 24.03 7.22
C VAL A 162 -5.51 22.55 7.33
N ILE A 163 -6.62 22.25 8.01
CA ILE A 163 -7.16 20.89 8.14
C ILE A 163 -7.72 20.39 6.81
N ARG A 164 -8.49 21.21 6.08
CA ARG A 164 -9.19 20.76 4.87
C ARG A 164 -8.26 20.08 3.85
N PRO A 165 -7.12 20.67 3.45
CA PRO A 165 -6.21 20.03 2.49
C PRO A 165 -5.55 18.73 2.99
N CYS A 166 -5.64 18.45 4.30
CA CYS A 166 -5.08 17.25 4.92
C CYS A 166 -6.06 16.06 4.94
N VAL A 167 -7.30 16.21 4.47
CA VAL A 167 -8.22 15.08 4.25
C VAL A 167 -7.58 14.09 3.28
N GLY A 168 -7.45 12.83 3.67
CA GLY A 168 -6.71 11.80 2.94
C GLY A 168 -5.27 11.56 3.41
N LEU A 169 -4.69 12.47 4.20
CA LEU A 169 -3.32 12.29 4.74
C LEU A 169 -3.28 11.32 5.92
N THR A 170 -2.09 10.74 6.15
CA THR A 170 -1.79 9.97 7.38
C THR A 170 -1.57 10.92 8.54
N GLU A 171 -1.61 10.40 9.77
CA GLU A 171 -1.33 11.22 10.96
C GLU A 171 0.05 11.87 10.90
N SER A 172 1.05 11.12 10.46
CA SER A 172 2.41 11.63 10.30
C SER A 172 2.48 12.75 9.25
N GLN A 173 1.81 12.56 8.11
CA GLN A 173 1.78 13.55 7.03
C GLN A 173 1.03 14.82 7.44
N ALA A 174 -0.13 14.71 8.08
CA ALA A 174 -0.90 15.85 8.57
C ALA A 174 -0.10 16.67 9.60
N LYS A 175 0.55 16.01 10.56
CA LYS A 175 1.46 16.67 11.52
C LYS A 175 2.65 17.34 10.82
N ALA A 176 3.25 16.68 9.83
CA ALA A 176 4.34 17.25 9.04
C ALA A 176 3.87 18.49 8.25
N ASN A 177 2.67 18.44 7.69
CA ASN A 177 2.07 19.55 6.96
C ASN A 177 1.86 20.78 7.86
N LEU A 178 1.30 20.57 9.05
CA LEU A 178 1.13 21.63 10.03
C LEU A 178 2.46 22.23 10.51
N ARG A 179 3.48 21.39 10.75
CA ARG A 179 4.85 21.87 11.06
C ARG A 179 5.41 22.71 9.91
N TYR A 180 5.20 22.27 8.68
CA TYR A 180 5.64 23.00 7.50
C TYR A 180 4.95 24.37 7.40
N TYR A 181 3.62 24.42 7.55
CA TYR A 181 2.85 25.66 7.64
C TYR A 181 3.43 26.65 8.65
N ASN A 182 3.69 26.19 9.88
CA ASN A 182 4.28 27.02 10.93
C ASN A 182 5.68 27.52 10.56
N SER A 183 6.52 26.64 10.00
CA SER A 183 7.88 27.01 9.61
C SER A 183 7.89 28.09 8.53
N VAL A 184 6.99 28.02 7.55
CA VAL A 184 6.85 29.03 6.50
C VAL A 184 6.32 30.35 7.09
N LYS A 185 5.33 30.28 7.97
CA LYS A 185 4.77 31.45 8.67
C LYS A 185 5.85 32.18 9.48
N THR A 186 6.69 31.46 10.22
CA THR A 186 7.80 32.05 11.00
C THR A 186 8.85 32.68 10.09
N LYS A 187 9.35 31.95 9.07
CA LYS A 187 10.34 32.46 8.12
C LYS A 187 9.88 33.72 7.39
N LEU A 188 8.62 33.76 6.95
CA LEU A 188 8.05 34.92 6.26
C LEU A 188 7.97 36.16 7.18
N LYS A 189 7.69 35.98 8.47
CA LYS A 189 7.70 37.09 9.44
C LYS A 189 9.10 37.63 9.68
N GLU A 190 10.08 36.73 9.80
CA GLU A 190 11.49 37.10 10.01
C GLU A 190 12.06 37.84 8.80
N GLN A 191 11.83 37.32 7.59
CA GLN A 191 12.34 37.90 6.34
C GLN A 191 11.60 39.16 5.91
N HIS A 192 10.31 39.28 6.27
CA HIS A 192 9.48 40.41 5.89
C HIS A 192 8.68 40.97 7.09
N PRO A 193 9.32 41.65 8.06
CA PRO A 193 8.67 42.12 9.29
C PRO A 193 7.49 43.08 9.06
N LYS A 194 7.49 43.82 7.94
CA LYS A 194 6.41 44.75 7.55
C LYS A 194 5.23 44.07 6.85
N MET A 195 5.31 42.78 6.54
CA MET A 195 4.24 42.05 5.85
C MET A 195 3.02 41.92 6.76
N LYS A 196 1.82 42.22 6.24
CA LYS A 196 0.56 42.07 6.98
C LYS A 196 0.43 40.61 7.48
N PRO A 197 0.03 40.38 8.75
CA PRO A 197 -0.11 39.02 9.30
C PRO A 197 -1.01 38.10 8.47
N GLU A 198 -2.04 38.66 7.84
CA GLU A 198 -2.94 37.92 6.95
C GLU A 198 -2.24 37.45 5.67
N SER A 199 -1.41 38.29 5.05
CA SER A 199 -0.65 37.92 3.86
C SER A 199 0.36 36.81 4.16
N VAL A 200 1.01 36.87 5.34
CA VAL A 200 1.87 35.78 5.83
C VAL A 200 1.08 34.48 5.95
N ARG A 201 -0.11 34.51 6.58
CA ARG A 201 -0.96 33.31 6.74
C ARG A 201 -1.39 32.74 5.40
N ASN A 202 -1.81 33.59 4.45
CA ASN A 202 -2.24 33.15 3.11
C ASN A 202 -1.08 32.47 2.37
N LYS A 203 0.11 33.09 2.34
CA LYS A 203 1.29 32.48 1.69
C LYS A 203 1.72 31.17 2.34
N ALA A 204 1.70 31.10 3.67
CA ALA A 204 2.02 29.86 4.39
C ALA A 204 0.99 28.76 4.09
N ARG A 205 -0.30 29.12 4.00
CA ARG A 205 -1.38 28.20 3.64
C ARG A 205 -1.22 27.69 2.21
N ASP A 206 -0.96 28.57 1.24
CA ASP A 206 -0.80 28.15 -0.16
C ASP A 206 0.41 27.21 -0.32
N ALA A 207 1.48 27.43 0.46
CA ALA A 207 2.61 26.51 0.53
C ALA A 207 2.23 25.16 1.17
N ALA A 208 1.42 25.17 2.23
CA ALA A 208 0.93 23.97 2.91
C ALA A 208 -0.01 23.12 2.02
N ILE A 209 -0.88 23.76 1.23
CA ILE A 209 -1.74 23.10 0.23
C ILE A 209 -0.87 22.34 -0.79
N LYS A 210 0.12 23.02 -1.40
CA LYS A 210 1.04 22.38 -2.35
C LYS A 210 1.85 21.24 -1.72
N TYR A 211 2.14 21.33 -0.42
CA TYR A 211 2.79 20.24 0.29
C TYR A 211 1.84 19.07 0.54
N ALA A 212 0.58 19.33 0.89
CA ALA A 212 -0.44 18.31 1.05
C ALA A 212 -0.68 17.53 -0.25
N GLU A 213 -0.80 18.24 -1.39
CA GLU A 213 -0.92 17.59 -2.71
C GLU A 213 0.24 16.63 -3.01
N ARG A 214 1.48 17.00 -2.67
CA ARG A 214 2.64 16.10 -2.82
C ARG A 214 2.55 14.89 -1.90
N GLN A 215 2.06 15.08 -0.68
CA GLN A 215 1.86 13.99 0.28
C GLN A 215 0.74 13.04 -0.16
N HIS A 216 -0.34 13.55 -0.75
CA HIS A 216 -1.41 12.76 -1.36
C HIS A 216 -0.89 11.91 -2.50
N ARG A 217 -0.14 12.50 -3.44
CA ARG A 217 0.48 11.74 -4.55
C ARG A 217 1.40 10.63 -4.02
N GLN A 218 2.22 10.93 -3.02
CA GLN A 218 3.09 9.90 -2.42
C GLN A 218 2.28 8.80 -1.74
N ARG A 219 1.24 9.16 -0.97
CA ARG A 219 0.38 8.18 -0.29
C ARG A 219 -0.36 7.30 -1.31
N ALA A 220 -0.91 7.89 -2.36
CA ALA A 220 -1.58 7.19 -3.43
C ALA A 220 -0.63 6.18 -4.09
N PHE A 221 0.60 6.60 -4.39
CA PHE A 221 1.64 5.72 -4.92
C PHE A 221 1.97 4.57 -3.97
N ASP A 222 2.18 4.85 -2.68
CA ASP A 222 2.50 3.83 -1.69
C ASP A 222 1.37 2.80 -1.56
N ILE A 223 0.11 3.25 -1.59
CA ILE A 223 -1.07 2.38 -1.57
C ILE A 223 -1.15 1.55 -2.85
N ALA A 224 -1.15 2.19 -4.02
CA ALA A 224 -1.27 1.54 -5.32
C ALA A 224 -0.22 0.43 -5.49
N GLN A 225 1.06 0.77 -5.26
CA GLN A 225 2.16 -0.17 -5.38
C GLN A 225 2.02 -1.35 -4.41
N THR A 226 1.65 -1.07 -3.16
CA THR A 226 1.53 -2.11 -2.12
C THR A 226 0.35 -3.05 -2.39
N GLU A 227 -0.81 -2.50 -2.74
CA GLU A 227 -2.02 -3.28 -3.01
C GLU A 227 -1.89 -4.15 -4.26
N MET A 228 -1.31 -3.61 -5.34
CA MET A 228 -1.04 -4.39 -6.53
C MET A 228 0.01 -5.48 -6.27
N ALA A 229 1.08 -5.19 -5.53
CA ALA A 229 2.08 -6.19 -5.18
C ALA A 229 1.49 -7.33 -4.33
N PHE A 230 0.57 -7.01 -3.40
CA PHE A 230 -0.19 -8.03 -2.64
C PHE A 230 -1.01 -8.90 -3.59
N ALA A 231 -1.82 -8.30 -4.45
CA ALA A 231 -2.69 -9.04 -5.36
C ALA A 231 -1.90 -9.85 -6.40
N TYR A 232 -0.81 -9.32 -6.95
CA TYR A 232 0.05 -10.03 -7.90
C TYR A 232 0.68 -11.27 -7.27
N ASN A 233 1.31 -11.13 -6.10
CA ASN A 233 1.91 -12.25 -5.40
C ASN A 233 0.85 -13.29 -4.97
N ARG A 234 -0.34 -12.82 -4.58
CA ARG A 234 -1.48 -13.70 -4.29
C ARG A 234 -1.95 -14.46 -5.53
N GLY A 235 -2.01 -13.79 -6.68
CA GLY A 235 -2.32 -14.41 -7.97
C GLY A 235 -1.32 -15.48 -8.35
N ALA A 236 -0.03 -15.25 -8.12
CA ALA A 236 1.00 -16.25 -8.33
C ALA A 236 0.83 -17.48 -7.41
N ASP A 237 0.56 -17.28 -6.12
CA ASP A 237 0.27 -18.40 -5.18
C ASP A 237 -0.96 -19.20 -5.61
N GLU A 238 -2.04 -18.51 -5.96
CA GLU A 238 -3.29 -19.16 -6.34
C GLU A 238 -3.19 -19.83 -7.72
N GLY A 239 -2.49 -19.23 -8.67
CA GLY A 239 -2.24 -19.81 -9.99
C GLY A 239 -1.52 -21.15 -9.88
N ILE A 240 -0.48 -21.22 -9.04
CA ILE A 240 0.22 -22.47 -8.75
C ILE A 240 -0.71 -23.50 -8.10
N ARG A 241 -1.54 -23.10 -7.14
CA ARG A 241 -2.51 -24.01 -6.49
C ARG A 241 -3.55 -24.55 -7.47
N GLN A 242 -4.08 -23.71 -8.35
CA GLN A 242 -5.03 -24.12 -9.37
C GLN A 242 -4.38 -25.05 -10.39
N ALA A 243 -3.13 -24.78 -10.79
CA ALA A 243 -2.37 -25.66 -11.67
C ALA A 243 -2.09 -27.03 -11.02
N GLN A 244 -1.77 -27.08 -9.72
CA GLN A 244 -1.69 -28.33 -8.97
C GLN A 244 -3.03 -29.07 -8.96
N GLY A 245 -4.14 -28.38 -8.72
CA GLY A 245 -5.49 -28.96 -8.73
C GLY A 245 -5.91 -29.53 -10.09
N GLN A 246 -5.32 -29.02 -11.17
CA GLN A 246 -5.52 -29.48 -12.55
C GLN A 246 -4.46 -30.52 -12.99
N ASN A 247 -3.56 -30.95 -12.10
CA ASN A 247 -2.44 -31.87 -12.36
C ASN A 247 -1.39 -31.35 -13.36
N PHE A 248 -1.30 -30.04 -13.61
CA PHE A 248 -0.20 -29.45 -14.38
C PHE A 248 1.11 -29.42 -13.57
N LEU A 249 1.00 -29.28 -12.24
CA LEU A 249 2.13 -29.20 -11.33
C LEU A 249 1.98 -30.24 -10.20
N GLY A 250 3.10 -30.80 -9.76
CA GLY A 250 3.16 -31.72 -8.63
C GLY A 250 3.36 -31.02 -7.29
N VAL A 251 4.23 -31.56 -6.43
CA VAL A 251 4.48 -30.98 -5.11
C VAL A 251 5.36 -29.74 -5.25
N MET A 252 4.92 -28.63 -4.66
CA MET A 252 5.59 -27.33 -4.76
C MET A 252 6.19 -26.90 -3.42
N GLU A 253 7.32 -26.21 -3.49
CA GLU A 253 7.87 -25.38 -2.43
C GLU A 253 7.96 -23.93 -2.90
N LYS A 254 8.08 -23.00 -1.95
CA LYS A 254 8.18 -21.58 -2.25
C LYS A 254 9.43 -20.96 -1.65
N ARG A 255 10.09 -20.11 -2.45
CA ARG A 255 11.34 -19.43 -2.10
C ARG A 255 11.20 -17.92 -2.24
N TRP A 256 11.49 -17.18 -1.19
CA TRP A 256 11.46 -15.71 -1.23
C TRP A 256 12.57 -15.16 -2.12
N SER A 257 12.21 -14.23 -3.01
CA SER A 257 13.12 -13.57 -3.95
C SER A 257 13.10 -12.06 -3.76
N THR A 258 14.26 -11.46 -3.52
CA THR A 258 14.47 -10.00 -3.50
C THR A 258 15.35 -9.56 -4.66
N SER A 259 15.38 -8.27 -5.02
CA SER A 259 16.31 -7.72 -6.03
C SER A 259 17.79 -7.96 -5.70
N GLY A 260 18.12 -8.28 -4.44
CA GLY A 260 19.48 -8.59 -4.00
C GLY A 260 20.49 -7.43 -4.13
N ASP A 261 20.01 -6.22 -4.45
CA ASP A 261 20.81 -5.01 -4.62
C ASP A 261 20.86 -4.18 -3.31
N GLY A 262 21.56 -3.05 -3.36
CA GLY A 262 21.71 -2.17 -2.20
C GLY A 262 20.39 -1.52 -1.74
N ASN A 263 19.33 -1.62 -2.54
CA ASN A 263 18.03 -1.02 -2.26
C ASN A 263 17.12 -1.95 -1.44
N VAL A 264 17.49 -3.23 -1.26
CA VAL A 264 16.74 -4.17 -0.41
C VAL A 264 16.95 -3.82 1.06
N CYS A 265 15.84 -3.60 1.78
CA CYS A 265 15.85 -3.35 3.22
C CYS A 265 16.36 -4.58 4.01
N ASP A 266 16.77 -4.37 5.25
CA ASP A 266 17.34 -5.44 6.09
C ASP A 266 16.36 -6.61 6.33
N MET A 267 15.06 -6.31 6.44
CA MET A 267 14.01 -7.34 6.61
C MET A 267 13.95 -8.27 5.39
N CYS A 268 13.78 -7.71 4.19
CA CYS A 268 13.69 -8.50 2.97
C CYS A 268 15.02 -9.22 2.68
N ARG A 269 16.16 -8.60 2.99
CA ARG A 269 17.47 -9.26 2.84
C ARG A 269 17.60 -10.51 3.73
N GLY A 270 16.97 -10.51 4.91
CA GLY A 270 16.90 -11.67 5.78
C GLY A 270 16.05 -12.82 5.23
N LEU A 271 15.04 -12.49 4.39
CA LEU A 271 14.17 -13.47 3.76
C LEU A 271 14.75 -14.03 2.46
N ASP A 272 15.68 -13.32 1.80
CA ASP A 272 16.20 -13.69 0.49
C ASP A 272 16.74 -15.13 0.42
N GLY A 273 16.14 -15.94 -0.45
CA GLY A 273 16.45 -17.35 -0.64
C GLY A 273 15.92 -18.28 0.45
N MET A 274 15.14 -17.80 1.41
CA MET A 274 14.41 -18.66 2.36
C MET A 274 13.40 -19.50 1.57
N GLN A 275 13.52 -20.82 1.69
CA GLN A 275 12.67 -21.80 1.03
C GLN A 275 11.88 -22.56 2.08
N ILE A 276 10.56 -22.63 1.88
CA ILE A 276 9.61 -23.27 2.78
C ILE A 276 8.58 -24.07 1.97
N PRO A 277 7.91 -25.06 2.59
CA PRO A 277 6.74 -25.71 1.99
C PRO A 277 5.68 -24.72 1.49
N MET A 278 4.92 -25.11 0.47
CA MET A 278 3.89 -24.26 -0.17
C MET A 278 2.88 -23.67 0.84
N ASP A 279 2.49 -24.45 1.84
CA ASP A 279 1.44 -24.08 2.80
C ASP A 279 1.94 -23.35 4.05
N ASP A 280 3.27 -23.27 4.22
CA ASP A 280 3.90 -22.61 5.35
C ASP A 280 3.93 -21.08 5.19
N GLU A 281 4.29 -20.37 6.25
CA GLU A 281 4.42 -18.91 6.26
C GLU A 281 5.86 -18.45 6.47
N PHE A 282 6.25 -17.36 5.81
CA PHE A 282 7.54 -16.72 6.05
C PHE A 282 7.54 -16.00 7.39
N ASP A 283 8.65 -16.09 8.14
CA ASP A 283 8.75 -15.39 9.41
C ASP A 283 9.37 -13.99 9.27
N PHE A 284 8.54 -12.99 9.00
CA PHE A 284 8.93 -11.59 9.11
C PHE A 284 8.23 -10.86 10.26
N LYS A 285 8.93 -9.86 10.81
CA LYS A 285 8.44 -9.02 11.91
C LYS A 285 7.60 -7.86 11.38
N GLY A 286 6.67 -7.36 12.18
CA GLY A 286 5.87 -6.18 11.86
C GLY A 286 4.42 -6.33 12.25
N LYS A 287 3.64 -5.26 12.08
CA LYS A 287 2.19 -5.32 12.25
C LYS A 287 1.60 -6.15 11.11
N ILE A 288 0.94 -7.25 11.45
CA ILE A 288 0.15 -8.03 10.49
C ILE A 288 -1.11 -7.23 10.16
N LEU A 289 -1.29 -6.98 8.87
CA LEU A 289 -2.43 -6.26 8.34
C LEU A 289 -3.63 -7.18 8.15
N PHE A 290 -3.39 -8.46 7.87
CA PHE A 290 -4.41 -9.46 7.62
C PHE A 290 -3.91 -10.89 7.83
N ALA A 291 -4.81 -11.80 8.21
CA ALA A 291 -4.42 -13.21 8.36
C ALA A 291 -4.03 -13.81 7.01
N GLY A 292 -2.89 -14.49 6.96
CA GLY A 292 -2.29 -15.02 5.73
C GLY A 292 -1.28 -14.09 5.04
N GLN A 293 -1.06 -12.86 5.56
CA GLN A 293 -0.10 -11.92 4.97
C GLN A 293 1.31 -12.52 4.86
N LYS A 294 1.70 -13.41 5.78
CA LYS A 294 3.03 -14.01 5.79
C LYS A 294 3.24 -15.10 4.73
N ARG A 295 2.20 -15.49 3.98
CA ARG A 295 2.32 -16.53 2.94
C ARG A 295 3.11 -16.07 1.73
N THR A 296 3.04 -14.78 1.41
CA THR A 296 3.67 -14.16 0.24
C THR A 296 4.10 -12.72 0.57
N PRO A 297 5.00 -12.10 -0.21
CA PRO A 297 5.20 -10.66 -0.20
C PRO A 297 3.92 -9.90 -0.54
N PRO A 298 3.89 -8.57 -0.28
CA PRO A 298 4.88 -7.75 0.40
C PRO A 298 4.94 -7.89 1.94
N ALA A 299 6.15 -7.82 2.51
CA ALA A 299 6.36 -7.79 3.97
C ALA A 299 6.14 -6.39 4.58
N HIS A 300 6.23 -5.33 3.77
CA HIS A 300 6.07 -3.94 4.19
C HIS A 300 5.60 -3.08 2.99
N PRO A 301 5.13 -1.84 3.21
CA PRO A 301 4.75 -0.94 2.12
C PRO A 301 5.89 -0.74 1.11
N ARG A 302 5.56 -0.65 -0.18
CA ARG A 302 6.49 -0.54 -1.33
C ARG A 302 7.49 -1.70 -1.48
N CYS A 303 7.22 -2.85 -0.88
CA CYS A 303 8.04 -4.04 -1.10
C CYS A 303 7.73 -4.62 -2.49
N ALA A 304 8.74 -4.67 -3.37
CA ALA A 304 8.67 -5.32 -4.68
C ALA A 304 9.39 -6.69 -4.68
N CYS A 305 9.27 -7.44 -3.59
CA CYS A 305 9.75 -8.82 -3.53
C CYS A 305 8.71 -9.77 -4.13
N ALA A 306 9.16 -10.96 -4.54
CA ALA A 306 8.32 -11.99 -5.12
C ALA A 306 8.63 -13.37 -4.55
N VAL A 307 7.81 -14.35 -4.88
CA VAL A 307 8.04 -15.76 -4.57
C VAL A 307 8.41 -16.51 -5.84
N GLN A 308 9.46 -17.33 -5.76
CA GLN A 308 9.74 -18.39 -6.72
C GLN A 308 9.09 -19.68 -6.25
N TYR A 309 8.23 -20.26 -7.07
CA TYR A 309 7.67 -21.60 -6.83
C TYR A 309 8.54 -22.66 -7.52
N ILE A 310 8.84 -23.73 -6.81
CA ILE A 310 9.78 -24.77 -7.21
C ILE A 310 9.07 -26.12 -7.09
N GLU A 311 8.96 -26.84 -8.19
CA GLU A 311 8.43 -28.21 -8.18
C GLU A 311 9.50 -29.16 -7.64
N VAL A 312 9.16 -29.88 -6.57
CA VAL A 312 10.06 -30.83 -5.89
C VAL A 312 9.71 -32.30 -6.15
N SER A 313 8.50 -32.55 -6.67
CA SER A 313 8.08 -33.88 -7.14
C SER A 313 7.03 -33.68 -8.25
N PRO A 314 7.05 -34.49 -9.32
CA PRO A 314 6.06 -34.41 -10.40
C PRO A 314 4.64 -34.79 -9.91
N PRO A 315 3.59 -34.44 -10.68
CA PRO A 315 2.22 -34.83 -10.37
C PRO A 315 2.06 -36.35 -10.45
N VAL A 316 1.33 -36.92 -9.48
CA VAL A 316 1.02 -38.35 -9.47
C VAL A 316 -0.27 -38.58 -10.25
N PHE A 317 -0.15 -39.07 -11.49
CA PHE A 317 -1.30 -39.52 -12.27
C PHE A 317 -1.86 -40.79 -11.62
N LYS A 318 -3.06 -40.73 -11.05
CA LYS A 318 -3.78 -41.96 -10.70
C LYS A 318 -4.17 -42.64 -12.01
N GLU A 319 -3.50 -43.74 -12.34
CA GLU A 319 -3.96 -44.63 -13.42
C GLU A 319 -5.42 -44.98 -13.15
N GLY A 320 -6.29 -44.68 -14.11
CA GLY A 320 -7.72 -44.94 -14.01
C GLY A 320 -7.94 -46.42 -13.72
N SER A 321 -8.75 -46.71 -12.70
CA SER A 321 -9.42 -47.99 -12.58
C SER A 321 -10.27 -48.18 -13.83
N GLY A 322 -9.76 -49.00 -14.76
CA GLY A 322 -10.48 -49.46 -15.94
C GLY A 322 -11.73 -50.26 -15.61
#